data_AF-A0A8H9GPQ7-F1
#
_entry.id   AF-A0A8H9GPQ7-F1
#
_cell.length_a   1.000
_cell.length_b   1.000
_cell.length_c   1.000
_cell.angle_alpha   90.00
_cell.angle_beta   90.00
_cell.angle_gamma   90.00
#
_symmetry.space_group_name_H-M   'P 1'
#
loop_
_entity.id
_entity.type
_entity.pdbx_description
1 polymer ?
#
loop_
_entity_poly.entity_id
_entity_poly.type
_entity_poly.pdbx_seq_one_letter_code
_entity_poly.pdbx_strand_id
1 'polypeptide(L)'
;MKVLRAALPALLLLTSAQAGGAAQPAWIGRAVEIPATPLCRTLGCTIQTVRVNTPDTMGWHDGQQRTYRTATGWRLEVDVRPGGQVSGARLLRPGAPRGTRLTDAQTREAAAFLSALTGRAFRPQAVRACLTAGLAAQARDFDAYGPADPLSDWSTPGGWAFRARCGVAGAGPLGVWAGWMQG
;
A
#
# COMPACT_ATOMS: atom_id res chain seq x y z
N MET A 1 37.09 36.61 48.45
CA MET A 1 36.11 35.52 48.62
C MET A 1 35.56 35.15 47.25
N LYS A 2 35.38 33.84 47.00
CA LYS A 2 34.80 33.18 45.81
C LYS A 2 33.52 33.92 45.33
N VAL A 3 33.14 33.92 44.05
CA VAL A 3 32.49 32.78 43.36
C VAL A 3 32.63 32.89 41.83
N LEU A 4 33.00 31.77 41.20
CA LEU A 4 32.96 31.52 39.75
C LEU A 4 31.55 31.72 39.18
N ARG A 5 31.41 32.36 38.01
CA ARG A 5 30.22 32.16 37.16
C ARG A 5 30.63 31.45 35.89
N ALA A 6 30.23 30.19 35.85
CA ALA A 6 30.41 29.24 34.77
C ALA A 6 29.72 29.71 33.49
N ALA A 7 30.39 29.46 32.36
CA ALA A 7 29.82 29.50 31.04
C ALA A 7 28.78 28.39 30.86
N LEU A 8 27.64 28.72 30.27
CA LEU A 8 26.64 27.77 29.77
C LEU A 8 26.47 28.04 28.27
N PRO A 9 26.84 27.10 27.38
CA PRO A 9 26.44 27.19 25.99
C PRO A 9 24.95 26.83 25.89
N ALA A 10 24.18 27.73 25.30
CA ALA A 10 22.78 27.48 24.95
C ALA A 10 22.73 26.35 23.89
N LEU A 11 22.32 25.15 24.32
CA LEU A 11 21.90 24.10 23.39
C LEU A 11 20.62 24.57 22.68
N LEU A 12 20.77 25.04 21.45
CA LEU A 12 19.70 25.17 20.48
C LEU A 12 19.21 23.76 20.14
N LEU A 13 18.19 23.29 20.86
CA LEU A 13 17.38 22.14 20.48
C LEU A 13 16.62 22.53 19.21
N LEU A 14 17.20 22.20 18.05
CA LEU A 14 16.49 22.09 16.78
C LEU A 14 15.49 20.94 16.92
N THR A 15 14.31 21.24 17.45
CA THR A 15 13.15 20.36 17.30
C THR A 15 12.85 20.28 15.82
N SER A 16 13.21 19.16 15.19
CA SER A 16 12.73 18.80 13.87
C SER A 16 11.21 18.90 13.90
N ALA A 17 10.68 19.90 13.20
CA ALA A 17 9.26 20.05 12.93
C ALA A 17 8.80 18.79 12.22
N GLN A 18 8.32 17.82 12.99
CA GLN A 18 7.55 16.70 12.49
C GLN A 18 6.23 17.34 12.04
N ALA A 19 6.16 17.73 10.77
CA ALA A 19 4.91 17.88 10.05
C ALA A 19 4.28 16.48 9.89
N GLY A 20 3.94 15.87 11.03
CA GLY A 20 3.21 14.62 11.11
C GLY A 20 1.74 14.96 11.04
N GLY A 21 1.16 14.90 9.84
CA GLY A 21 -0.28 14.70 9.75
C GLY A 21 -0.65 13.46 10.57
N ALA A 22 -1.76 13.51 11.30
CA ALA A 22 -2.21 12.40 12.15
C ALA A 22 -2.11 11.08 11.37
N ALA A 23 -1.52 10.06 12.00
CA ALA A 23 -1.42 8.73 11.42
C ALA A 23 -2.83 8.29 10.99
N GLN A 24 -3.02 8.11 9.69
CA GLN A 24 -4.31 7.65 9.19
C GLN A 24 -4.54 6.23 9.72
N PRO A 25 -5.73 5.94 10.26
CA PRO A 25 -6.01 4.59 10.73
C PRO A 25 -5.88 3.60 9.56
N ALA A 26 -5.14 2.52 9.79
CA ALA A 26 -5.01 1.41 8.85
C ALA A 26 -6.39 0.91 8.40
N TRP A 27 -6.54 0.58 7.13
CA TRP A 27 -7.79 -0.04 6.66
C TRP A 27 -7.87 -1.50 7.07
N ILE A 28 -6.74 -2.22 6.97
CA ILE A 28 -6.66 -3.64 7.30
C ILE A 28 -7.19 -3.91 8.72
N GLY A 29 -8.03 -4.92 8.85
CA GLY A 29 -8.63 -5.36 10.10
C GLY A 29 -9.78 -4.48 10.60
N ARG A 30 -10.21 -3.46 9.83
CA ARG A 30 -11.27 -2.54 10.23
C ARG A 30 -12.41 -2.52 9.24
N ALA A 31 -13.61 -2.23 9.75
CA ALA A 31 -14.73 -1.81 8.92
C ALA A 31 -14.45 -0.39 8.43
N VAL A 32 -14.37 -0.22 7.12
CA VAL A 32 -14.05 1.06 6.47
C VAL A 32 -15.01 1.31 5.32
N GLU A 33 -15.63 2.50 5.33
CA GLU A 33 -16.34 3.00 4.16
C GLU A 33 -15.32 3.59 3.18
N ILE A 34 -14.89 2.78 2.21
CA ILE A 34 -13.81 3.13 1.28
C ILE A 34 -14.03 4.48 0.58
N PRO A 35 -15.22 4.82 0.03
CA PRO A 35 -15.46 6.13 -0.58
C PRO A 35 -15.25 7.33 0.36
N ALA A 36 -15.50 7.16 1.66
CA ALA A 36 -15.37 8.22 2.66
C ALA A 36 -13.91 8.42 3.13
N THR A 37 -12.99 7.52 2.78
CA THR A 37 -11.59 7.63 3.22
C THR A 37 -10.87 8.82 2.58
N PRO A 38 -9.91 9.46 3.28
CA PRO A 38 -9.11 10.54 2.71
C PRO A 38 -8.40 10.13 1.41
N LEU A 39 -7.82 8.92 1.36
CA LEU A 39 -7.16 8.43 0.16
C LEU A 39 -8.13 8.35 -1.02
N CYS A 40 -9.33 7.77 -0.85
CA CYS A 40 -10.24 7.66 -1.99
C CYS A 40 -10.79 9.00 -2.46
N ARG A 41 -11.02 9.95 -1.54
CA ARG A 41 -11.40 11.32 -1.90
C ARG A 41 -10.29 11.99 -2.71
N THR A 42 -9.04 11.87 -2.29
CA THR A 42 -7.88 12.41 -3.02
C THR A 42 -7.71 11.75 -4.39
N LEU A 43 -7.92 10.44 -4.50
CA LEU A 43 -7.79 9.70 -5.75
C LEU A 43 -9.03 9.78 -6.66
N GLY A 44 -10.12 10.42 -6.21
CA GLY A 44 -11.38 10.48 -6.96
C GLY A 44 -11.96 9.09 -7.26
N CYS A 45 -12.04 8.22 -6.25
CA CYS A 45 -12.56 6.87 -6.42
C CYS A 45 -14.04 6.86 -6.83
N THR A 46 -14.36 6.11 -7.88
CA THR A 46 -15.72 5.78 -8.29
C THR A 46 -15.90 4.26 -8.24
N ILE A 47 -16.93 3.77 -7.56
CA ILE A 47 -17.20 2.33 -7.51
C ILE A 47 -17.55 1.80 -8.91
N GLN A 48 -16.97 0.67 -9.28
CA GLN A 48 -17.26 -0.01 -10.54
C GLN A 48 -18.07 -1.27 -10.30
N THR A 49 -17.58 -2.15 -9.42
CA THR A 49 -18.21 -3.45 -9.18
C THR A 49 -18.08 -3.87 -7.74
N VAL A 50 -19.06 -4.64 -7.27
CA VAL A 50 -18.98 -5.44 -6.05
C VAL A 50 -19.15 -6.89 -6.45
N ARG A 51 -18.15 -7.71 -6.18
CA ARG A 51 -18.20 -9.16 -6.37
C ARG A 51 -18.33 -9.83 -5.01
N VAL A 52 -19.25 -10.78 -4.90
CA VAL A 52 -19.44 -11.59 -3.70
C VAL A 52 -18.96 -12.99 -4.03
N ASN A 53 -18.32 -13.68 -3.08
CA ASN A 53 -18.02 -15.09 -3.26
C ASN A 53 -19.31 -15.86 -3.54
N THR A 54 -19.31 -16.59 -4.64
CA THR A 54 -20.26 -17.64 -4.98
C THR A 54 -19.62 -19.00 -4.70
N PRO A 55 -20.37 -20.11 -4.69
CA PRO A 55 -19.77 -21.46 -4.62
C PRO A 55 -18.65 -21.66 -5.65
N ASP A 56 -18.77 -21.08 -6.85
CA ASP A 56 -17.78 -21.20 -7.94
C ASP A 56 -16.56 -20.28 -7.81
N THR A 57 -16.61 -19.27 -6.92
CA THR A 57 -15.53 -18.29 -6.71
C THR A 57 -15.00 -18.31 -5.27
N MET A 58 -15.39 -19.32 -4.50
CA MET A 58 -15.04 -19.48 -3.11
C MET A 58 -13.50 -19.59 -2.95
N GLY A 59 -12.91 -18.69 -2.16
CA GLY A 59 -11.46 -18.64 -1.91
C GLY A 59 -10.68 -17.63 -2.77
N TRP A 60 -11.30 -16.98 -3.76
CA TRP A 60 -10.63 -15.96 -4.59
C TRP A 60 -10.46 -14.61 -3.89
N HIS A 61 -11.45 -14.21 -3.10
CA HIS A 61 -11.40 -13.06 -2.21
C HIS A 61 -12.05 -13.42 -0.88
N ASP A 62 -11.72 -12.69 0.18
CA ASP A 62 -12.15 -13.00 1.53
C ASP A 62 -13.53 -12.40 1.79
N GLY A 63 -14.59 -12.99 1.23
CA GLY A 63 -15.99 -12.54 1.35
C GLY A 63 -16.50 -11.75 0.15
N GLN A 64 -16.14 -10.47 0.06
CA GLN A 64 -16.47 -9.59 -1.07
C GLN A 64 -15.22 -8.92 -1.61
N GLN A 65 -15.20 -8.63 -2.91
CA GLN A 65 -14.25 -7.73 -3.52
C GLN A 65 -14.98 -6.50 -4.06
N ARG A 66 -14.55 -5.31 -3.63
CA ARG A 66 -15.04 -4.02 -4.12
C ARG A 66 -14.00 -3.40 -5.03
N THR A 67 -14.39 -3.09 -6.25
CA THR A 67 -13.50 -2.50 -7.25
C THR A 67 -13.89 -1.05 -7.50
N TYR A 68 -12.92 -0.15 -7.45
CA TYR A 68 -13.06 1.27 -7.72
C TYR A 68 -12.11 1.68 -8.85
N ARG A 69 -12.52 2.66 -9.63
CA ARG A 69 -11.64 3.37 -10.57
C ARG A 69 -11.29 4.72 -9.96
N THR A 70 -10.01 5.07 -10.01
CA THR A 70 -9.52 6.39 -9.59
C THR A 70 -9.53 7.35 -10.77
N ALA A 71 -9.55 8.66 -10.49
CA ALA A 71 -9.45 9.71 -11.50
C ALA A 71 -8.12 9.63 -12.30
N THR A 72 -7.05 9.11 -11.68
CA THR A 72 -5.74 8.92 -12.30
C THR A 72 -5.60 7.58 -13.05
N GLY A 73 -6.70 6.82 -13.18
CA GLY A 73 -6.79 5.63 -14.03
C GLY A 73 -6.36 4.32 -13.36
N TRP A 74 -6.01 4.33 -12.08
CA TRP A 74 -5.82 3.10 -11.30
C TRP A 74 -7.13 2.37 -11.05
N ARG A 75 -7.03 1.06 -10.93
CA ARG A 75 -8.03 0.18 -10.33
C ARG A 75 -7.63 -0.09 -8.88
N LEU A 76 -8.51 0.27 -7.95
CA LEU A 76 -8.40 -0.09 -6.53
C LEU A 76 -9.34 -1.27 -6.25
N GLU A 77 -8.79 -2.40 -5.83
CA GLU A 77 -9.54 -3.60 -5.42
C GLU A 77 -9.40 -3.76 -3.91
N VAL A 78 -10.51 -3.92 -3.20
CA VAL A 78 -10.53 -4.06 -1.75
C VAL A 78 -11.27 -5.34 -1.38
N ASP A 79 -10.59 -6.25 -0.71
CA ASP A 79 -11.14 -7.51 -0.22
C ASP A 79 -11.72 -7.28 1.20
N VAL A 80 -12.97 -7.65 1.40
CA VAL A 80 -13.79 -7.34 2.57
C VAL A 80 -14.46 -8.59 3.12
N ARG A 81 -14.10 -8.97 4.36
CA ARG A 81 -14.62 -10.13 5.09
C ARG A 81 -16.13 -10.08 5.29
N PRO A 82 -16.77 -11.24 5.47
CA PRO A 82 -18.05 -11.30 6.18
C PRO A 82 -17.93 -10.55 7.52
N GLY A 83 -18.80 -9.57 7.77
CA GLY A 83 -18.67 -8.62 8.90
C GLY A 83 -18.04 -7.26 8.53
N GLY A 84 -17.65 -7.05 7.27
CA GLY A 84 -17.33 -5.73 6.72
C GLY A 84 -15.89 -5.26 6.91
N GLN A 85 -15.01 -6.11 7.44
CA GLN A 85 -13.62 -5.76 7.72
C GLN A 85 -12.72 -5.94 6.49
N VAL A 86 -11.83 -5.00 6.22
CA VAL A 86 -10.85 -5.11 5.12
C VAL A 86 -9.78 -6.15 5.46
N SER A 87 -9.57 -7.13 4.60
CA SER A 87 -8.53 -8.17 4.75
C SER A 87 -7.34 -7.98 3.81
N GLY A 88 -7.52 -7.20 2.74
CA GLY A 88 -6.48 -6.84 1.80
C GLY A 88 -6.96 -5.83 0.78
N ALA A 89 -6.03 -5.20 0.08
CA ALA A 89 -6.35 -4.35 -1.05
C ALA A 89 -5.18 -4.30 -2.05
N ARG A 90 -5.53 -3.98 -3.31
CA ARG A 90 -4.60 -3.83 -4.44
C ARG A 90 -4.86 -2.51 -5.15
N LEU A 91 -3.79 -1.80 -5.50
CA LEU A 91 -3.83 -0.64 -6.38
C LEU A 91 -3.07 -0.98 -7.66
N LEU A 92 -3.81 -1.17 -8.75
CA LEU A 92 -3.34 -1.78 -9.99
C LEU A 92 -3.52 -0.84 -11.19
N ARG A 93 -2.57 -0.87 -12.13
CA ARG A 93 -2.68 -0.27 -13.46
C ARG A 93 -2.99 -1.37 -14.47
N PRO A 94 -4.27 -1.65 -14.75
CA PRO A 94 -4.63 -2.66 -15.73
C PRO A 94 -4.15 -2.25 -17.13
N GLY A 95 -3.74 -3.24 -17.93
CA GLY A 95 -3.36 -3.02 -19.33
C GLY A 95 -2.03 -2.29 -19.55
N ALA A 96 -1.22 -2.10 -18.51
CA ALA A 96 0.13 -1.57 -18.68
C ALA A 96 0.98 -2.55 -19.52
N PRO A 97 1.76 -2.06 -20.52
CA PRO A 97 2.70 -2.91 -21.27
C PRO A 97 3.81 -3.48 -20.38
N ARG A 98 4.36 -4.64 -20.76
CA ARG A 98 5.55 -5.22 -20.11
C ARG A 98 6.72 -4.21 -20.12
N GLY A 99 7.49 -4.18 -19.03
CA GLY A 99 8.60 -3.23 -18.89
C GLY A 99 8.18 -1.82 -18.44
N THR A 100 6.88 -1.56 -18.29
CA THR A 100 6.38 -0.26 -17.81
C THR A 100 6.90 0.04 -16.40
N ARG A 101 7.39 1.27 -16.23
CA ARG A 101 7.74 1.85 -14.93
C ARG A 101 6.66 2.84 -14.49
N LEU A 102 6.45 2.93 -13.18
CA LEU A 102 5.61 3.99 -12.61
C LEU A 102 6.35 5.33 -12.67
N THR A 103 5.59 6.39 -12.90
CA THR A 103 6.09 7.76 -12.75
C THR A 103 6.29 8.13 -11.28
N ASP A 104 6.93 9.27 -11.04
CA ASP A 104 7.13 9.82 -9.69
C ASP A 104 5.82 10.11 -8.97
N ALA A 105 4.82 10.62 -9.68
CA ALA A 105 3.47 10.81 -9.14
C ALA A 105 2.83 9.47 -8.75
N GLN A 106 2.93 8.48 -9.63
CA GLN A 106 2.35 7.15 -9.42
C GLN A 106 3.02 6.38 -8.29
N THR A 107 4.33 6.50 -8.12
CA THR A 107 5.04 5.92 -6.98
C THR A 107 4.66 6.58 -5.67
N ARG A 108 4.39 7.88 -5.65
CA ARG A 108 3.82 8.58 -4.47
C ARG A 108 2.41 8.10 -4.15
N GLU A 109 1.54 7.96 -5.14
CA GLU A 109 0.18 7.42 -4.97
C GLU A 109 0.20 6.00 -4.42
N ALA A 110 1.04 5.11 -4.98
CA ALA A 110 1.21 3.75 -4.51
C ALA A 110 1.72 3.68 -3.05
N ALA A 111 2.68 4.54 -2.70
CA ALA A 111 3.18 4.62 -1.32
C ALA A 111 2.13 5.16 -0.34
N ALA A 112 1.35 6.17 -0.74
CA ALA A 112 0.24 6.70 0.05
C ALA A 112 -0.85 5.64 0.25
N PHE A 113 -1.16 4.86 -0.78
CA PHE A 113 -2.08 3.73 -0.71
C PHE A 113 -1.61 2.67 0.29
N LEU A 114 -0.36 2.19 0.19
CA LEU A 114 0.18 1.21 1.14
C LEU A 114 0.17 1.77 2.57
N SER A 115 0.44 3.06 2.72
CA SER A 115 0.42 3.69 4.04
C SER A 115 -0.98 3.77 4.65
N ALA A 116 -2.00 4.17 3.87
CA ALA A 116 -3.38 4.19 4.32
C ALA A 116 -3.92 2.78 4.62
N LEU A 117 -3.57 1.81 3.78
CA LEU A 117 -4.01 0.42 3.92
C LEU A 117 -3.48 -0.22 5.21
N THR A 118 -2.21 0.02 5.53
CA THR A 118 -1.48 -0.70 6.59
C THR A 118 -1.30 0.10 7.88
N GLY A 119 -1.46 1.43 7.84
CA GLY A 119 -1.11 2.34 8.92
C GLY A 119 0.40 2.53 9.12
N ARG A 120 1.25 1.95 8.25
CA ARG A 120 2.72 2.05 8.30
C ARG A 120 3.21 3.08 7.29
N ALA A 121 4.32 3.75 7.56
CA ALA A 121 4.89 4.71 6.61
C ALA A 121 5.60 3.99 5.46
N PHE A 122 5.12 4.15 4.22
CA PHE A 122 5.80 3.70 3.01
C PHE A 122 6.39 4.88 2.25
N ARG A 123 7.66 4.76 1.84
CA ARG A 123 8.35 5.77 1.04
C ARG A 123 8.20 5.46 -0.45
N PRO A 124 8.02 6.47 -1.32
CA PRO A 124 7.97 6.26 -2.77
C PRO A 124 9.20 5.53 -3.33
N GLN A 125 10.37 5.76 -2.73
CA GLN A 125 11.62 5.11 -3.12
C GLN A 125 11.59 3.59 -2.88
N ALA A 126 10.93 3.12 -1.82
CA ALA A 126 10.78 1.69 -1.55
C ALA A 126 9.88 1.02 -2.60
N VAL A 127 8.79 1.68 -3.00
CA VAL A 127 7.93 1.21 -4.10
C VAL A 127 8.72 1.14 -5.41
N ARG A 128 9.49 2.18 -5.73
CA ARG A 128 10.33 2.21 -6.93
C ARG A 128 11.36 1.08 -6.92
N ALA A 129 12.07 0.88 -5.81
CA ALA A 129 13.05 -0.18 -5.67
C ALA A 129 12.43 -1.58 -5.86
N CYS A 130 11.25 -1.81 -5.26
CA CYS A 130 10.50 -3.05 -5.44
C CYS A 130 10.17 -3.30 -6.92
N LEU A 131 9.65 -2.29 -7.63
CA LEU A 131 9.33 -2.42 -9.06
C LEU A 131 10.57 -2.65 -9.92
N THR A 132 11.69 -1.99 -9.60
CA THR A 132 12.97 -2.24 -10.27
C THR A 132 13.44 -3.67 -10.06
N ALA A 133 13.34 -4.20 -8.84
CA ALA A 133 13.68 -5.60 -8.54
C ALA A 133 12.74 -6.57 -9.28
N GLY A 134 11.44 -6.26 -9.36
CA GLY A 134 10.47 -7.04 -10.12
C GLY A 134 10.75 -7.06 -11.62
N LEU A 135 11.13 -5.93 -12.21
CA LEU A 135 11.53 -5.87 -13.62
C LEU A 135 12.81 -6.68 -13.86
N ALA A 136 13.76 -6.63 -12.93
CA ALA A 136 14.98 -7.43 -13.01
C ALA A 136 14.71 -8.93 -12.86
N ALA A 137 13.74 -9.32 -12.02
CA ALA A 137 13.26 -10.69 -11.93
C ALA A 137 12.60 -11.12 -13.24
N GLN A 138 11.73 -10.28 -13.81
CA GLN A 138 11.05 -10.55 -15.08
C GLN A 138 12.00 -10.67 -16.27
N ALA A 139 13.15 -10.01 -16.22
CA ALA A 139 14.19 -10.16 -17.23
C ALA A 139 14.87 -11.55 -17.20
N ARG A 140 14.83 -12.24 -16.06
CA ARG A 140 15.38 -13.59 -15.88
C ARG A 140 14.33 -14.68 -16.04
N ASP A 141 13.10 -14.39 -15.65
CA ASP A 141 11.94 -15.29 -15.72
C ASP A 141 10.74 -14.52 -16.26
N PHE A 142 10.29 -14.87 -17.46
CA PHE A 142 9.20 -14.15 -18.14
C PHE A 142 7.88 -14.18 -17.35
N ASP A 143 7.69 -15.22 -16.53
CA ASP A 143 6.48 -15.44 -15.73
C ASP A 143 6.57 -14.80 -14.34
N ALA A 144 7.69 -14.15 -14.01
CA ALA A 144 7.81 -13.38 -12.78
C ALA A 144 6.88 -12.15 -12.82
N TYR A 145 5.92 -12.12 -11.90
CA TYR A 145 4.97 -11.03 -11.74
C TYR A 145 5.49 -9.91 -10.82
N GLY A 146 6.63 -10.10 -10.14
CA GLY A 146 7.21 -9.18 -9.15
C GLY A 146 8.51 -9.75 -8.57
N PRO A 147 9.16 -9.05 -7.62
CA PRO A 147 10.29 -9.60 -6.89
C PRO A 147 9.84 -10.76 -5.97
N ALA A 148 10.75 -11.70 -5.69
CA ALA A 148 10.48 -12.79 -4.74
C ALA A 148 10.21 -12.24 -3.34
N ASP A 149 11.08 -11.34 -2.89
CA ASP A 149 10.96 -10.69 -1.58
C ASP A 149 9.84 -9.66 -1.57
N PRO A 150 9.02 -9.61 -0.49
CA PRO A 150 7.99 -8.60 -0.36
C PRO A 150 8.60 -7.21 -0.15
N LEU A 151 7.80 -6.18 -0.43
CA LEU A 151 8.14 -4.79 -0.13
C LEU A 151 8.23 -4.56 1.38
N SER A 152 7.37 -5.24 2.15
CA SER A 152 7.42 -5.31 3.61
C SER A 152 6.61 -6.51 4.09
N ASP A 153 6.98 -7.07 5.22
CA ASP A 153 6.24 -8.08 5.96
C ASP A 153 6.07 -7.65 7.43
N TRP A 154 4.96 -8.04 8.05
CA TRP A 154 4.69 -7.79 9.46
C TRP A 154 3.59 -8.68 10.01
N SER A 155 3.45 -8.72 11.32
CA SER A 155 2.30 -9.31 11.99
C SER A 155 1.43 -8.23 12.63
N THR A 156 0.11 -8.38 12.57
CA THR A 156 -0.83 -7.56 13.35
C THR A 156 -0.71 -7.90 14.84
N PRO A 157 -1.21 -7.06 15.77
CA PRO A 157 -1.25 -7.40 17.20
C PRO A 157 -1.99 -8.72 17.49
N GLY A 158 -2.94 -9.11 16.66
CA GLY A 158 -3.63 -10.42 16.72
C GLY A 158 -2.84 -11.60 16.14
N GLY A 159 -1.55 -11.42 15.81
CA GLY A 159 -0.64 -12.47 15.33
C GLY A 159 -0.76 -12.82 13.85
N TRP A 160 -1.61 -12.12 13.08
CA TRP A 160 -1.79 -12.45 11.66
C TRP A 160 -0.65 -11.89 10.83
N ALA A 161 -0.04 -12.73 9.99
CA ALA A 161 0.99 -12.33 9.06
C ALA A 161 0.42 -11.60 7.84
N PHE A 162 1.02 -10.46 7.51
CA PHE A 162 0.69 -9.63 6.37
C PHE A 162 1.95 -9.33 5.58
N ARG A 163 1.77 -9.16 4.27
CA ARG A 163 2.82 -8.70 3.37
C ARG A 163 2.29 -7.59 2.48
N ALA A 164 3.16 -6.62 2.22
CA ALA A 164 3.03 -5.66 1.13
C ALA A 164 3.94 -6.12 -0.01
N ARG A 165 3.43 -6.09 -1.24
CA ARG A 165 4.14 -6.51 -2.44
C ARG A 165 3.97 -5.45 -3.54
N CYS A 166 4.81 -5.56 -4.55
CA CYS A 166 4.62 -4.87 -5.82
C CYS A 166 4.63 -5.89 -6.96
N GLY A 167 4.03 -5.49 -8.08
CA GLY A 167 3.99 -6.30 -9.29
C GLY A 167 4.31 -5.49 -10.52
N VAL A 168 4.83 -6.17 -11.53
CA VAL A 168 5.20 -5.61 -12.83
C VAL A 168 4.29 -6.18 -13.90
N ALA A 169 4.01 -5.36 -14.92
CA ALA A 169 3.19 -5.77 -16.06
C ALA A 169 3.82 -6.93 -16.84
N GLY A 170 3.00 -7.85 -17.35
CA GLY A 170 3.42 -9.04 -18.10
C GLY A 170 2.68 -10.26 -17.57
N ALA A 171 3.32 -11.01 -16.68
CA ALA A 171 2.72 -12.15 -15.99
C ALA A 171 1.68 -11.77 -14.92
N GLY A 172 1.68 -10.51 -14.48
CA GLY A 172 0.72 -9.99 -13.51
C GLY A 172 0.38 -8.51 -13.76
N PRO A 173 -0.50 -7.93 -12.92
CA PRO A 173 -0.83 -6.52 -13.01
C PRO A 173 0.30 -5.64 -12.43
N LEU A 174 0.61 -4.55 -13.12
CA LEU A 174 1.49 -3.51 -12.58
C LEU A 174 0.81 -2.84 -11.38
N GLY A 175 1.46 -2.80 -10.22
CA GLY A 175 0.89 -2.13 -9.05
C GLY A 175 1.50 -2.53 -7.73
N VAL A 176 0.75 -2.26 -6.65
CA VAL A 176 1.11 -2.60 -5.27
C VAL A 176 -0.10 -3.17 -4.55
N TRP A 177 0.13 -4.03 -3.56
CA TRP A 177 -0.94 -4.58 -2.74
C TRP A 177 -0.44 -4.96 -1.37
N ALA A 178 -1.35 -5.07 -0.41
CA ALA A 178 -1.07 -5.72 0.85
C ALA A 178 -2.30 -6.46 1.37
N GLY A 179 -2.08 -7.53 2.12
CA GLY A 179 -3.17 -8.32 2.68
C GLY A 179 -2.69 -9.55 3.42
N TRP A 180 -3.66 -10.22 4.03
CA TRP A 180 -3.46 -11.53 4.65
C TRP A 180 -3.22 -12.60 3.58
N MET A 181 -2.36 -13.59 3.86
CA MET A 181 -2.01 -14.71 2.96
C MET A 181 -1.56 -14.30 1.55
N GLN A 182 -0.78 -13.23 1.41
CA GLN A 182 -0.10 -12.95 0.14
C GLN A 182 1.14 -13.86 0.06
N GLY A 183 0.96 -15.05 -0.55
CA GLY A 183 2.01 -16.02 -0.88
C GLY A 183 3.23 -15.36 -1.48
#